data_AF-W4FH70-F1
#
_entry.id   AF-W4FH70-F1
#
_cell.length_a   1.000
_cell.length_b   1.000
_cell.length_c   1.000
_cell.angle_alpha   90.00
_cell.angle_beta   90.00
_cell.angle_gamma   90.00
#
_symmetry.space_group_name_H-M   'P 1'
#
loop_
_entity.id
_entity.type
_entity.pdbx_description
1 polymer ?
#
loop_
_entity_poly.entity_id
_entity_poly.type
_entity_poly.pdbx_seq_one_letter_code
_entity_poly.pdbx_strand_id
1 'polypeptide(L)' 'MKHPLFAYEKNEHETMECRFRLVWCPMGCGQHVVANTVQTHQAVCGMRFSTCSLGCGVEMREKDRLDHEQFDCLYHKK' A
#
# COMPACT_ATOMS: atom_id res chain seq x y z
N MET A 1 -21.75 12.85 15.41
CA MET A 1 -22.17 12.46 16.78
C MET A 1 -21.32 11.25 17.17
N LYS A 2 -20.63 11.26 18.32
CA LYS A 2 -19.91 10.08 18.80
C LYS A 2 -20.95 9.20 19.50
N HIS A 3 -21.30 8.07 18.90
CA HIS A 3 -22.10 7.06 19.59
C HIS A 3 -21.26 6.52 20.76
N PRO A 4 -21.83 6.36 21.97
CA PRO A 4 -21.16 5.70 23.06
C PRO A 4 -20.82 4.26 22.64
N LEU A 5 -19.58 3.83 22.88
CA LEU A 5 -19.19 2.43 22.69
C LEU A 5 -19.61 1.63 23.94
N PHE A 6 -20.48 0.64 23.78
CA PHE A 6 -20.85 -0.25 24.88
C PHE A 6 -19.77 -1.30 25.13
N ALA A 7 -19.67 -1.79 26.37
CA ALA A 7 -18.61 -2.73 26.76
C ALA A 7 -18.61 -4.04 25.92
N TYR A 8 -19.78 -4.51 25.48
CA TYR A 8 -19.90 -5.72 24.67
C TYR A 8 -19.46 -5.51 23.20
N GLU A 9 -19.43 -4.27 22.72
CA GLU A 9 -19.03 -3.90 21.35
C GLU A 9 -17.51 -3.68 21.22
N LYS A 10 -16.80 -3.64 22.35
CA LYS A 10 -15.38 -3.30 22.40
C LYS A 10 -14.54 -4.13 21.44
N ASN A 11 -14.76 -5.45 21.40
CA ASN A 11 -13.96 -6.35 20.58
C ASN A 11 -14.18 -6.10 19.07
N GLU A 12 -15.44 -5.96 18.65
CA GLU A 12 -15.78 -5.66 17.25
C GLU A 12 -15.21 -4.31 16.83
N HIS A 13 -15.35 -3.30 17.69
CA HIS A 13 -14.78 -1.99 17.44
C HIS A 13 -13.26 -2.04 17.26
N GLU A 14 -12.53 -2.65 18.20
CA GLU A 14 -11.06 -2.70 18.16
C GLU A 14 -10.53 -3.45 16.92
N THR A 15 -11.25 -4.47 16.45
CA THR A 15 -10.81 -5.35 15.36
C THR A 15 -11.27 -4.88 13.97
N MET A 16 -12.44 -4.25 13.85
CA MET A 16 -13.08 -3.97 12.55
C MET A 16 -13.28 -2.48 12.27
N GLU A 17 -13.59 -1.69 13.29
CA GLU A 17 -14.03 -0.30 13.10
C GLU A 17 -12.97 0.73 13.47
N CYS A 18 -12.16 0.44 14.49
CA CYS A 18 -11.24 1.38 15.07
C CYS A 18 -10.28 1.88 14.00
N ARG A 19 -10.30 3.18 13.76
CA ARG A 19 -9.44 3.85 12.78
C ARG A 19 -7.96 3.79 13.15
N PHE A 20 -7.65 3.46 14.41
CA PHE A 20 -6.31 3.33 14.96
C PHE A 20 -5.84 1.87 15.08
N ARG A 21 -6.66 0.90 14.65
CA ARG A 21 -6.23 -0.50 14.62
C ARG A 21 -5.10 -0.70 13.62
N LEU A 22 -4.27 -1.72 13.87
CA LEU A 22 -3.27 -2.19 12.92
C LEU A 22 -3.94 -3.11 11.90
N VAL A 23 -3.63 -2.88 10.63
CA VAL A 23 -4.04 -3.75 9.51
C VAL A 23 -2.82 -4.11 8.69
N TRP A 24 -2.86 -5.26 8.04
CA TRP A 24 -1.87 -5.60 7.03
C TRP A 24 -2.03 -4.69 5.82
N CYS A 25 -0.90 -4.29 5.23
CA CYS A 25 -0.93 -3.55 3.97
C CYS A 25 -1.73 -4.31 2.90
N PRO A 26 -2.78 -3.71 2.31
CA PRO A 26 -3.60 -4.38 1.30
C PRO A 26 -2.85 -4.76 0.02
N MET A 27 -1.68 -4.17 -0.22
CA MET A 27 -0.82 -4.49 -1.37
C MET A 27 0.16 -5.62 -1.11
N GLY A 28 0.13 -6.23 0.07
CA GLY A 28 0.96 -7.40 0.38
C GLY A 28 2.44 -7.08 0.59
N CYS A 29 2.78 -5.88 1.05
CA CYS A 29 4.19 -5.54 1.37
C CYS A 29 4.72 -6.12 2.68
N GLY A 30 3.86 -6.81 3.45
CA GLY A 30 4.24 -7.43 4.74
C GLY A 30 4.35 -6.45 5.91
N GLN A 31 3.99 -5.17 5.75
CA GLN A 31 3.94 -4.21 6.85
C GLN A 31 2.55 -4.16 7.51
N HIS A 32 2.54 -3.97 8.82
CA HIS A 32 1.36 -3.51 9.56
C HIS A 32 1.31 -1.99 9.53
N VAL A 33 0.14 -1.43 9.22
CA VAL A 33 -0.10 0.01 9.15
C VAL A 33 -1.36 0.38 9.93
N VAL A 34 -1.43 1.62 10.40
CA VAL A 34 -2.63 2.11 11.10
C VAL A 34 -3.72 2.33 10.07
N ALA A 35 -4.94 1.84 10.33
CA ALA A 35 -6.05 1.86 9.36
C ALA A 35 -6.32 3.26 8.75
N ASN A 36 -6.25 4.33 9.54
CA ASN A 36 -6.41 5.71 9.06
C ASN A 36 -5.24 6.25 8.20
N THR A 37 -4.11 5.54 8.15
CA THR A 37 -2.91 5.89 7.36
C THR A 37 -2.68 4.96 6.17
N VAL A 38 -3.56 3.98 5.94
CA VAL A 38 -3.41 3.01 4.84
C VAL A 38 -3.23 3.72 3.51
N GLN A 39 -4.03 4.76 3.23
CA GLN A 39 -3.97 5.48 1.96
C GLN A 39 -2.64 6.21 1.74
N THR A 40 -2.08 6.83 2.78
CA THR A 40 -0.78 7.50 2.69
C THR A 40 0.35 6.50 2.53
N HIS A 41 0.29 5.37 3.24
CA HIS A 41 1.20 4.25 3.02
C HIS A 41 1.10 3.71 1.59
N GLN A 42 -0.10 3.54 1.04
CA GLN A 42 -0.31 3.00 -0.31
C GLN A 42 0.36 3.85 -1.39
N ALA A 43 0.38 5.18 -1.22
CA ALA A 43 1.07 6.08 -2.15
C ALA A 43 2.59 5.86 -2.19
N VAL A 44 3.21 5.43 -1.08
CA VAL A 44 4.67 5.26 -0.97
C VAL A 44 5.13 3.80 -0.90
N CYS A 45 4.19 2.85 -0.86
CA CYS A 45 4.48 1.43 -0.72
C CYS A 45 5.26 0.87 -1.92
N GLY A 46 6.32 0.11 -1.68
CA GLY A 46 7.10 -0.55 -2.74
C GLY A 46 6.33 -1.62 -3.53
N MET A 47 5.20 -2.08 -2.99
CA MET A 47 4.26 -2.95 -3.70
C MET A 47 3.18 -2.16 -4.45
N ARG A 48 3.22 -0.83 -4.51
CA ARG A 48 2.32 -0.09 -5.42
C ARG A 48 2.64 -0.41 -6.88
N PHE A 49 1.65 -0.25 -7.74
CA PHE A 49 1.89 -0.26 -9.18
C PHE A 49 2.43 1.10 -9.63
N SER A 50 3.42 1.07 -10.52
CA SER A 50 4.06 2.23 -11.12
C SER A 50 4.39 1.91 -12.57
N THR A 51 4.36 2.94 -13.41
CA THR A 51 4.82 2.83 -14.80
C THR A 51 6.33 3.10 -14.88
N CYS A 52 6.98 2.52 -15.89
CA CYS A 52 8.38 2.78 -16.18
C CYS A 52 8.65 4.28 -16.41
N SER A 53 9.65 4.83 -15.71
CA SER A 53 10.01 6.25 -15.80
C SER A 53 10.70 6.63 -17.11
N LEU A 54 11.25 5.65 -17.83
CA LEU A 54 11.83 5.84 -19.16
C LEU A 54 10.75 5.96 -20.26
N GLY A 55 9.47 5.83 -19.92
CA GLY A 55 8.36 6.05 -20.86
C GLY A 55 8.08 4.87 -21.80
N CYS A 56 8.56 3.66 -21.48
CA CYS A 56 8.25 2.47 -22.28
C CYS A 56 6.79 1.98 -22.13
N GLY A 57 6.07 2.48 -21.11
CA GLY A 57 4.65 2.17 -20.87
C GLY A 57 4.37 0.90 -20.06
N VAL A 58 5.38 0.11 -19.69
CA VAL A 58 5.19 -1.09 -18.86
C VAL A 58 4.80 -0.68 -17.43
N GLU A 59 3.77 -1.33 -16.90
CA GLU A 59 3.34 -1.22 -15.50
C GLU A 59 3.86 -2.41 -14.69
N MET A 60 4.39 -2.15 -13.51
CA MET A 60 4.95 -3.17 -12.61
C MET A 60 4.87 -2.70 -11.16
N ARG A 61 5.31 -3.55 -10.22
CA ARG A 61 5.48 -3.10 -8.83
C ARG A 61 6.65 -2.12 -8.75
N GLU A 62 6.54 -1.10 -7.91
CA GLU A 62 7.61 -0.12 -7.72
C GLU A 62 8.94 -0.79 -7.34
N LYS A 63 8.91 -1.85 -6.53
CA LYS A 63 10.13 -2.60 -6.16
C LYS A 63 10.87 -3.22 -7.35
N ASP A 64 10.17 -3.51 -8.44
CA ASP A 64 10.72 -4.17 -9.63
C ASP A 64 11.11 -3.14 -10.71
N ARG A 65 10.78 -1.85 -10.51
CA ARG A 65 10.97 -0.79 -11.50
C ARG A 65 12.44 -0.53 -11.81
N LEU A 66 13.31 -0.55 -10.79
CA LEU A 66 14.75 -0.31 -10.97
C LEU A 66 15.40 -1.40 -11.83
N ASP A 67 15.10 -2.67 -11.52
CA ASP A 67 15.63 -3.80 -12.29
C ASP A 67 15.15 -3.74 -13.74
N HIS A 68 13.87 -3.44 -13.96
CA HIS A 68 13.33 -3.22 -15.29
C HIS A 68 14.07 -2.09 -16.02
N GLU A 69 14.18 -0.91 -15.41
CA GLU A 69 14.80 0.26 -16.04
C GLU A 69 16.27 0.04 -16.39
N GLN A 70 16.99 -0.77 -15.60
CA GLN A 70 18.41 -1.04 -15.79
C GLN A 70 18.70 -2.18 -16.78
N PHE A 71 17.88 -3.24 -16.79
CA PHE A 71 18.23 -4.48 -17.50
C PHE A 71 17.22 -4.87 -18.59
N ASP A 72 15.93 -4.60 -18.38
CA ASP A 72 14.86 -5.15 -19.22
C ASP A 72 14.16 -4.11 -20.12
N CYS A 73 14.35 -2.83 -19.84
CA CYS A 73 13.63 -1.77 -20.53
C CYS A 73 14.12 -1.61 -21.97
N LEU A 74 13.20 -1.75 -22.92
CA LEU A 74 13.48 -1.57 -24.35
C LEU A 74 13.94 -0.13 -24.68
N TYR A 75 13.60 0.83 -23.83
CA TYR A 75 14.00 2.23 -23.98
C TYR A 75 15.39 2.52 -23.38
N HIS A 76 15.92 1.62 -22.54
CA HIS A 76 17.29 1.72 -22.02
C HIS A 76 18.36 1.37 -23.07
N LYS A 77 17.99 0.61 -24.12
CA LYS A 77 18.90 0.16 -25.20
C LYS A 77 18.90 1.08 -26.44
N LYS A 78 18.31 2.27 -26.36
CA LYS A 78 18.41 3.32 -27.37
C LYS A 78 19.33 4.43 -26.86
#